data_AF-A0A1C3VSM7-F1
#
_entry.id   AF-A0A1C3VSM7-F1
#
_cell.length_a   1.000
_cell.length_b   1.000
_cell.length_c   1.000
_cell.angle_alpha   90.00
_cell.angle_beta   90.00
_cell.angle_gamma   90.00
#
_symmetry.space_group_name_H-M   'P 1'
#
loop_
_entity.id
_entity.type
_entity.pdbx_description
1 polymer ?
#
loop_
_entity_poly.entity_id
_entity_poly.type
_entity_poly.pdbx_seq_one_letter_code
_entity_poly.pdbx_strand_id
1 'polypeptide(L)'
;MSHAAEKNVWSWWSDALAGKIGPIHDGQPEWGFYRVRDGKNGPWVPVAIWQDEAGAFVATRNGTEVRHPEDIWTWCCRHPVTEEAFDSATAGNGWADDAPTNALAPKDHNQPSDPFEALTEEFAGEKELAAAFLKTKITTQDQADRAAVWSKRLAGIAKKATDLHKVAKQPSLDEGRRIDDKWRDLKEGPADLSKQLKRHMDAYLLEQQRIENERQRKAQEEADRKRREAEDAARAAAASENSAAKAAAERLEQLAADAERDAQVRNAAAGRTGARVALRTFVFAEITDFDKLLMALKDRSEIRELVETLANRAARAGVPLAGMEIRSEQRAA
;
A
#
# COMPACT_ATOMS: atom_id res chain seq x y z
N MET A 1 -2.79 84.49 15.38
CA MET A 1 -2.39 83.26 16.10
C MET A 1 -3.42 82.19 15.78
N SER A 2 -3.13 81.32 14.82
CA SER A 2 -4.00 80.20 14.47
C SER A 2 -3.34 78.94 15.06
N HIS A 3 -3.93 78.39 16.13
CA HIS A 3 -3.56 77.08 16.64
C HIS A 3 -3.97 76.07 15.55
N ALA A 4 -3.00 75.63 14.75
CA ALA A 4 -3.16 74.40 13.97
C ALA A 4 -3.38 73.28 14.98
N ALA A 5 -4.57 72.67 14.96
CA ALA A 5 -4.84 71.48 15.76
C ALA A 5 -3.73 70.47 15.47
N GLU A 6 -2.94 70.13 16.50
CA GLU A 6 -1.95 69.06 16.42
C GLU A 6 -2.70 67.80 15.97
N LYS A 7 -2.48 67.40 14.71
CA LYS A 7 -2.96 66.10 14.23
C LYS A 7 -2.26 65.06 15.09
N ASN A 8 -3.03 64.35 15.90
CA ASN A 8 -2.51 63.22 16.67
C ASN A 8 -1.91 62.22 15.68
N VAL A 9 -0.59 62.09 15.68
CA VAL A 9 0.15 61.26 14.72
C VAL A 9 -0.25 59.78 14.77
N TRP A 10 -0.85 59.33 15.88
CA TRP A 10 -1.36 57.97 16.08
C TRP A 10 -2.82 57.78 15.67
N SER A 11 -3.53 58.83 15.22
CA SER A 11 -4.98 58.75 14.99
C SER A 11 -5.34 57.72 13.93
N TRP A 12 -4.55 57.62 12.85
CA TRP A 12 -4.80 56.67 11.77
C TRP A 12 -4.69 55.22 12.27
N TRP A 13 -3.62 54.88 13.01
CA TRP A 13 -3.42 53.53 13.55
C TRP A 13 -4.47 53.17 14.62
N SER A 14 -4.80 54.11 15.51
CA SER A 14 -5.84 53.90 16.52
C SER A 14 -7.21 53.63 15.87
N ASP A 15 -7.57 54.36 14.81
CA ASP A 15 -8.82 54.13 14.07
C ASP A 15 -8.79 52.82 13.28
N ALA A 16 -7.64 52.46 12.71
CA ALA A 16 -7.44 51.19 12.01
C ALA A 16 -7.59 49.99 12.95
N LEU A 17 -7.10 50.08 14.20
CA LEU A 17 -7.33 49.06 15.24
C LEU A 17 -8.80 48.87 15.60
N ALA A 18 -9.58 49.96 15.56
CA ALA A 18 -11.03 49.91 15.76
C ALA A 18 -11.80 49.41 14.51
N GLY A 19 -11.10 48.94 13.47
CA GLY A 19 -11.66 48.44 12.22
C GLY A 19 -12.07 49.52 11.22
N LYS A 20 -11.77 50.79 11.49
CA LYS A 20 -12.05 51.93 10.61
C LYS A 20 -10.80 52.29 9.82
N ILE A 21 -10.43 51.43 8.88
CA ILE A 21 -9.27 51.65 8.02
C ILE A 21 -9.52 52.88 7.14
N GLY A 22 -8.70 53.91 7.32
CA GLY A 22 -8.74 55.14 6.53
C GLY A 22 -8.27 54.95 5.08
N PRO A 23 -8.20 56.03 4.27
CA PRO A 23 -7.66 55.94 2.92
C PRO A 23 -6.20 55.44 2.96
N ILE A 24 -5.88 54.48 2.09
CA ILE A 24 -4.54 53.93 1.92
C ILE A 24 -3.98 54.51 0.62
N HIS A 25 -2.88 55.25 0.72
CA HIS A 25 -2.16 55.81 -0.42
C HIS A 25 -0.77 55.19 -0.52
N ASP A 26 -0.40 54.77 -1.73
CA ASP A 26 0.96 54.29 -2.03
C ASP A 26 1.95 55.44 -1.81
N GLY A 27 3.06 55.16 -1.10
CA GLY A 27 4.09 56.15 -0.81
C GLY A 27 3.79 57.11 0.36
N GLN A 28 2.65 56.96 1.05
CA GLN A 28 2.30 57.76 2.24
C GLN A 28 2.11 56.83 3.45
N PRO A 29 3.22 56.40 4.08
CA PRO A 29 3.13 55.58 5.29
C PRO A 29 2.51 56.35 6.46
N GLU A 30 1.75 55.66 7.29
CA GLU A 30 1.17 56.20 8.53
C GLU A 30 1.84 55.57 9.76
N TRP A 31 1.98 56.35 10.84
CA TRP A 31 2.57 55.88 12.09
C TRP A 31 1.76 54.71 12.65
N GLY A 32 2.45 53.69 13.18
CA GLY A 32 1.76 52.59 13.83
C GLY A 32 2.56 51.30 13.94
N PHE A 33 1.92 50.32 14.56
CA PHE A 33 2.39 48.95 14.68
C PHE A 33 1.54 48.02 13.82
N TYR A 34 2.22 47.17 13.05
CA TYR A 34 1.63 46.32 12.04
C TYR A 34 2.25 44.92 12.04
N ARG A 35 1.66 44.01 11.27
CA ARG A 35 2.27 42.71 10.92
C ARG A 35 2.24 42.46 9.42
N VAL A 36 3.26 41.77 8.90
CA VAL A 36 3.34 41.34 7.49
C VAL A 36 3.81 39.89 7.38
N ARG A 37 3.39 39.16 6.34
CA ARG A 37 3.88 37.79 6.10
C ARG A 37 5.27 37.80 5.46
N ASP A 38 6.15 36.92 5.92
CA ASP A 38 7.49 36.73 5.35
C ASP A 38 7.49 35.86 4.07
N GLY A 39 6.92 36.43 3.00
CA GLY A 39 6.70 35.73 1.74
C GLY A 39 5.36 34.98 1.69
N LYS A 40 5.11 34.31 0.56
CA LYS A 40 3.78 33.76 0.21
C LYS A 40 3.21 32.78 1.25
N ASN A 41 4.07 32.10 2.01
CA ASN A 41 3.71 31.14 3.06
C ASN A 41 4.55 31.31 4.35
N GLY A 42 5.23 32.44 4.54
CA GLY A 42 6.07 32.65 5.72
C GLY A 42 5.30 33.07 6.96
N PRO A 43 5.98 33.10 8.13
CA PRO A 43 5.40 33.57 9.39
C PRO A 43 5.04 35.06 9.33
N TRP A 44 4.13 35.49 10.19
CA TRP A 44 3.87 36.90 10.42
C TRP A 44 5.02 37.53 11.21
N VAL A 45 5.55 38.64 10.73
CA VAL A 45 6.64 39.38 11.36
C VAL A 45 6.19 40.79 11.75
N PRO A 46 6.67 41.31 12.90
CA PRO A 46 6.26 42.62 13.40
C PRO A 46 6.88 43.74 12.54
N VAL A 47 6.10 44.79 12.29
CA VAL A 47 6.52 45.98 11.55
C VAL A 47 6.13 47.22 12.35
N ALA A 48 7.08 48.12 12.58
CA ALA A 48 6.82 49.43 13.18
C ALA A 48 7.20 50.53 12.19
N ILE A 49 6.38 51.57 12.10
CA ILE A 49 6.61 52.74 11.24
C ILE A 49 6.45 54.01 12.08
N TRP A 50 7.44 54.91 12.02
CA TRP A 50 7.44 56.20 12.71
C TRP A 50 8.27 57.24 11.93
N GLN A 51 8.28 58.51 12.33
CA GLN A 51 9.22 59.49 11.79
C GLN A 51 10.38 59.75 12.74
N ASP A 52 11.58 59.93 12.18
CA ASP A 52 12.79 60.30 12.92
C ASP A 52 12.81 61.79 13.30
N GLU A 53 13.89 62.22 13.97
CA GLU A 53 14.10 63.62 14.40
C GLU A 53 14.19 64.60 13.22
N ALA A 54 14.45 64.13 12.00
CA ALA A 54 14.49 64.92 10.77
C ALA A 54 13.13 64.96 10.04
N GLY A 55 12.11 64.26 10.56
CA GLY A 55 10.78 64.15 9.96
C GLY A 55 10.70 63.16 8.80
N ALA A 56 11.73 62.35 8.58
CA ALA A 56 11.72 61.28 7.59
C ALA A 56 11.08 60.03 8.18
N PHE A 57 10.26 59.33 7.38
CA PHE A 57 9.70 58.06 7.82
C PHE A 57 10.79 56.98 7.87
N VAL A 58 10.74 56.19 8.94
CA VAL A 58 11.58 55.01 9.17
C VAL A 58 10.66 53.84 9.48
N ALA A 59 11.02 52.65 9.03
CA ALA A 59 10.31 51.43 9.34
C ALA A 59 11.27 50.33 9.78
N THR A 60 10.85 49.52 10.74
CA THR A 60 11.53 48.27 11.08
C THR A 60 10.64 47.08 10.75
N ARG A 61 11.28 46.01 10.32
CA ARG A 61 10.67 44.70 10.07
C ARG A 61 11.45 43.66 10.85
N ASN A 62 10.79 43.03 11.81
CA ASN A 62 11.40 42.04 12.69
C ASN A 62 12.70 42.54 13.36
N GLY A 63 12.71 43.81 13.81
CA GLY A 63 13.88 44.46 14.41
C GLY A 63 14.97 44.92 13.42
N THR A 64 14.83 44.64 12.12
CA THR A 64 15.74 45.13 11.07
C THR A 64 15.17 46.37 10.40
N GLU A 65 15.98 47.39 10.17
CA GLU A 65 15.57 48.59 9.44
C GLU A 65 15.23 48.28 7.97
N VAL A 66 14.12 48.83 7.49
CA VAL A 66 13.67 48.71 6.11
C VAL A 66 14.17 49.92 5.33
N ARG A 67 14.94 49.67 4.26
CA ARG A 67 15.55 50.71 3.42
C ARG A 67 14.54 51.69 2.79
N HIS A 68 13.34 51.20 2.48
CA HIS A 68 12.26 51.94 1.84
C HIS A 68 10.96 51.73 2.62
N PRO A 69 10.68 52.57 3.64
CA PRO A 69 9.46 52.49 4.45
C PRO A 69 8.15 52.58 3.65
N GLU A 70 8.19 53.27 2.52
CA GLU A 70 7.10 53.35 1.54
C GLU A 70 6.72 51.99 0.94
N ASP A 71 7.69 51.09 0.76
CA ASP A 71 7.46 49.80 0.13
C ASP A 71 6.73 48.86 1.10
N ILE A 72 7.12 48.85 2.38
CA ILE A 72 6.54 47.95 3.39
C ILE A 72 5.11 48.35 3.77
N TRP A 73 4.79 49.64 3.69
CA TRP A 73 3.49 50.20 4.01
C TRP A 73 2.34 49.52 3.27
N THR A 74 2.48 49.34 1.96
CA THR A 74 1.45 48.73 1.11
C THR A 74 1.09 47.29 1.54
N TRP A 75 2.04 46.58 2.17
CA TRP A 75 1.86 45.22 2.65
C TRP A 75 1.34 45.15 4.09
N CYS A 76 1.63 46.15 4.94
CA CYS A 76 1.31 46.10 6.36
C CYS A 76 0.08 46.93 6.77
N CYS A 77 -0.31 47.94 5.98
CA CYS A 77 -1.41 48.88 6.28
C CYS A 77 -2.78 48.22 6.57
N ARG A 78 -3.03 47.00 6.08
CA ARG A 78 -4.28 46.26 6.30
C ARG A 78 -4.27 45.39 7.56
N HIS A 79 -3.16 45.36 8.28
CA HIS A 79 -2.94 44.47 9.42
C HIS A 79 -2.37 45.24 10.62
N PRO A 80 -3.10 46.22 11.17
CA PRO A 80 -2.70 46.90 12.40
C PRO A 80 -2.74 45.94 13.59
N VAL A 81 -1.80 46.09 14.51
CA VAL A 81 -1.70 45.32 15.75
C VAL A 81 -1.58 46.26 16.95
N THR A 82 -2.01 45.81 18.13
CA THR A 82 -1.80 46.56 19.37
C THR A 82 -0.31 46.63 19.68
N GLU A 83 0.11 47.66 20.40
CA GLU A 83 1.50 47.81 20.88
C GLU A 83 1.92 46.59 21.72
N GLU A 84 1.04 46.11 22.61
CA GLU A 84 1.27 44.89 23.39
C GLU A 84 1.51 43.64 22.52
N ALA A 85 0.75 43.50 21.42
CA ALA A 85 0.93 42.38 20.49
C ALA A 85 2.23 42.52 19.68
N PHE A 86 2.61 43.73 19.31
CA PHE A 86 3.88 44.03 18.66
C PHE A 86 5.07 43.72 19.57
N ASP A 87 5.02 44.13 20.84
CA ASP A 87 6.06 43.87 21.83
C ASP A 87 6.19 42.37 22.12
N SER A 88 5.06 41.67 22.25
CA SER A 88 5.04 40.21 22.40
C SER A 88 5.69 39.50 21.21
N ALA A 89 5.36 39.90 19.99
CA ALA A 89 5.93 39.32 18.77
C ALA A 89 7.44 39.62 18.64
N THR A 90 7.86 40.85 18.98
CA THR A 90 9.26 41.28 18.96
C THR A 90 10.10 40.57 20.02
N ALA A 91 9.52 40.26 21.18
CA ALA A 91 10.14 39.44 22.22
C ALA A 91 10.21 37.93 21.87
N GLY A 92 9.69 37.51 20.71
CA GLY A 92 9.73 36.13 20.25
C GLY A 92 8.61 35.24 20.79
N ASN A 93 7.61 35.80 21.48
CA ASN A 93 6.47 35.05 22.03
C ASN A 93 5.37 34.77 20.99
N GLY A 94 5.53 35.27 19.76
CA GLY A 94 4.56 35.10 18.66
C GLY A 94 3.32 35.99 18.79
N TRP A 95 2.34 35.75 17.93
CA TRP A 95 1.06 36.49 17.90
C TRP A 95 -0.02 35.71 18.63
N ALA A 96 -0.92 36.39 19.36
CA ALA A 96 -2.01 35.74 20.09
C ALA A 96 -2.95 34.92 19.20
N ASP A 97 -3.12 35.33 17.93
CA ASP A 97 -3.94 34.62 16.93
C ASP A 97 -3.15 33.55 16.15
N ASP A 98 -1.82 33.56 16.22
CA ASP A 98 -1.00 32.53 15.60
C ASP A 98 -0.79 31.40 16.61
N ALA A 99 -0.91 30.15 16.15
CA ALA A 99 -0.41 29.02 16.91
C ALA A 99 1.05 29.29 17.32
N PRO A 100 1.52 28.89 18.52
CA PRO A 100 2.89 29.11 18.94
C PRO A 100 3.84 28.58 17.87
N THR A 101 4.40 29.49 17.08
CA THR A 101 5.56 29.22 16.25
C THR A 101 6.68 29.15 17.25
N ASN A 102 7.12 27.93 17.58
CA ASN A 102 8.49 27.79 18.05
C ASN A 102 9.34 28.53 17.03
N ALA A 103 9.98 29.61 17.46
CA ALA A 103 11.15 30.11 16.80
C ALA A 103 12.01 28.86 16.58
N LEU A 104 12.14 28.43 15.32
CA LEU A 104 13.29 27.63 14.94
C LEU A 104 14.45 28.42 15.51
N ALA A 105 15.18 27.81 16.45
CA ALA A 105 16.41 28.37 16.96
C ALA A 105 17.21 28.90 15.77
N PRO A 106 17.95 30.02 15.91
CA PRO A 106 18.81 30.53 14.85
C PRO A 106 19.50 29.34 14.20
N LYS A 107 19.46 29.24 12.86
CA LYS A 107 20.08 28.13 12.12
C LYS A 107 21.52 27.98 12.60
N ASP A 108 21.71 27.11 13.58
CA ASP A 108 23.02 26.79 14.08
C ASP A 108 23.64 25.93 13.00
N HIS A 109 24.89 26.19 12.66
CA HIS A 109 25.61 25.52 11.57
C HIS A 109 25.94 24.05 11.88
N ASN A 110 25.20 23.44 12.81
CA ASN A 110 25.33 22.08 13.30
C ASN A 110 23.99 21.33 13.19
N GLN A 111 23.33 21.42 12.03
CA GLN A 111 22.23 20.50 11.70
C GLN A 111 22.83 19.17 11.22
N PRO A 112 22.22 18.03 11.55
CA PRO A 112 22.67 16.73 11.05
C PRO A 112 22.72 16.75 9.52
N SER A 113 23.86 16.38 8.93
CA SER A 113 23.99 16.30 7.46
C SER A 113 23.16 15.17 6.87
N ASP A 114 22.76 14.20 7.70
CA ASP A 114 21.93 13.07 7.30
C ASP A 114 20.43 13.42 7.40
N PRO A 115 19.66 13.35 6.29
CA PRO A 115 18.23 13.59 6.31
C PRO A 115 17.43 12.69 7.27
N PHE A 116 17.92 11.49 7.58
CA PHE A 116 17.27 10.59 8.52
C PHE A 116 17.45 11.05 9.98
N GLU A 117 18.67 11.44 10.38
CA GLU A 117 18.93 12.03 11.69
C GLU A 117 18.15 13.34 11.89
N ALA A 118 18.16 14.23 10.89
CA ALA A 118 17.40 15.48 10.95
C ALA A 118 15.88 15.26 11.13
N LEU A 119 15.31 14.28 10.43
CA LEU A 119 13.89 13.97 10.57
C LEU A 119 13.55 13.27 11.90
N THR A 120 14.52 12.53 12.47
CA THR A 120 14.38 11.89 13.78
C THR A 120 14.33 12.94 14.90
N GLU A 121 15.19 13.96 14.82
CA GLU A 121 15.17 15.11 15.74
C GLU A 121 13.88 15.93 15.60
N GLU A 122 13.44 16.22 14.36
CA GLU A 122 12.16 16.90 14.09
C GLU A 122 10.97 16.13 14.73
N PHE A 123 10.93 14.80 14.58
CA PHE A 123 9.91 13.96 15.19
C PHE A 123 9.99 13.94 16.72
N ALA A 124 11.19 13.87 17.29
CA ALA A 124 11.37 13.84 18.73
C ALA A 124 10.80 15.11 19.40
N GLY A 125 11.10 16.28 18.84
CA GLY A 125 10.57 17.55 19.33
C GLY A 125 9.05 17.66 19.22
N GLU A 126 8.47 17.33 18.06
CA GLU A 126 7.01 17.38 17.87
C GLU A 126 6.28 16.31 18.71
N LYS A 127 6.88 15.13 18.92
CA LYS A 127 6.32 14.06 19.74
C LYS A 127 6.21 14.46 21.21
N GLU A 128 7.24 15.11 21.77
CA GLU A 128 7.22 15.55 23.17
C GLU A 128 6.08 16.55 23.42
N LEU A 129 5.96 17.55 22.53
CA LEU A 129 4.92 18.58 22.61
C LEU A 129 3.51 18.00 22.41
N ALA A 130 3.32 17.15 21.41
CA ALA A 130 2.04 16.50 21.15
C ALA A 130 1.64 15.57 22.32
N ALA A 131 2.59 14.81 22.88
CA ALA A 131 2.33 13.93 24.02
C ALA A 131 1.97 14.71 25.29
N ALA A 132 2.58 15.88 25.52
CA ALA A 132 2.19 16.78 26.59
C ALA A 132 0.76 17.32 26.38
N PHE A 133 0.43 17.73 25.17
CA PHE A 133 -0.90 18.25 24.83
C PHE A 133 -2.01 17.19 24.95
N LEU A 134 -1.74 15.92 24.59
CA LEU A 134 -2.70 14.82 24.70
C LEU A 134 -3.19 14.56 26.14
N LYS A 135 -2.45 15.01 27.16
CA LYS A 135 -2.89 14.92 28.57
C LYS A 135 -3.96 15.95 28.92
N THR A 136 -4.14 16.98 28.10
CA THR A 136 -5.12 18.04 28.33
C THR A 136 -6.45 17.69 27.65
N LYS A 137 -7.56 17.91 28.36
CA LYS A 137 -8.89 17.77 27.76
C LYS A 137 -9.15 19.01 26.89
N ILE A 138 -9.45 18.77 25.61
CA ILE A 138 -9.86 19.83 24.68
C ILE A 138 -11.25 20.30 25.09
N THR A 139 -11.35 21.59 25.43
CA THR A 139 -12.58 22.26 25.89
C THR A 139 -12.87 23.55 25.14
N THR A 140 -11.90 24.06 24.38
CA THR A 140 -12.04 25.29 23.57
C THR A 140 -11.73 25.04 22.09
N GLN A 141 -12.23 25.91 21.21
CA GLN A 141 -11.95 25.86 19.77
C GLN A 141 -10.44 26.00 19.49
N ASP A 142 -9.75 26.94 20.15
CA ASP A 142 -8.31 27.13 19.99
C ASP A 142 -7.49 25.89 20.33
N GLN A 143 -7.92 25.12 21.35
CA GLN A 143 -7.28 23.84 21.68
C GLN A 143 -7.51 22.80 20.57
N ALA A 144 -8.71 22.76 19.99
CA ALA A 144 -8.99 21.89 18.85
C ALA A 144 -8.17 22.26 17.61
N ASP A 145 -8.01 23.55 17.33
CA ASP A 145 -7.23 24.05 16.20
C ASP A 145 -5.73 23.76 16.38
N ARG A 146 -5.19 23.91 17.60
CA ARG A 146 -3.83 23.49 17.95
C ARG A 146 -3.62 21.98 17.74
N ALA A 147 -4.58 21.16 18.14
CA ALA A 147 -4.56 19.72 17.91
C ALA A 147 -4.48 19.39 16.41
N ALA A 148 -5.28 20.07 15.59
CA ALA A 148 -5.29 19.90 14.14
C ALA A 148 -3.95 20.28 13.50
N VAL A 149 -3.30 21.35 13.98
CA VAL A 149 -1.97 21.77 13.51
C VAL A 149 -0.90 20.73 13.83
N TRP A 150 -0.84 20.24 15.07
CA TRP A 150 0.12 19.18 15.43
C TRP A 150 -0.11 17.89 14.65
N SER A 151 -1.37 17.50 14.47
CA SER A 151 -1.73 16.36 13.62
C SER A 151 -1.17 16.52 12.19
N LYS A 152 -1.37 17.70 11.58
CA LYS A 152 -0.84 18.00 10.23
C LYS A 152 0.69 17.95 10.18
N ARG A 153 1.40 18.44 11.21
CA ARG A 153 2.87 18.41 11.26
C ARG A 153 3.40 16.99 11.36
N LEU A 154 2.84 16.17 12.26
CA LEU A 154 3.21 14.76 12.41
C LEU A 154 2.93 13.96 11.12
N ALA A 155 1.80 14.21 10.46
CA ALA A 155 1.50 13.62 9.16
C ALA A 155 2.53 14.04 8.07
N GLY A 156 2.99 15.28 8.12
CA GLY A 156 4.07 15.79 7.26
C GLY A 156 5.39 15.06 7.47
N ILE A 157 5.79 14.82 8.72
CA ILE A 157 6.99 14.06 9.09
C ILE A 157 6.89 12.62 8.57
N ALA A 158 5.74 11.96 8.78
CA ALA A 158 5.51 10.60 8.29
C ALA A 158 5.61 10.51 6.75
N LYS A 159 5.10 11.51 6.04
CA LYS A 159 5.23 11.60 4.58
C LYS A 159 6.70 11.77 4.15
N LYS A 160 7.45 12.70 4.76
CA LYS A 160 8.88 12.89 4.50
C LYS A 160 9.67 11.59 4.72
N ALA A 161 9.39 10.87 5.80
CA ALA A 161 10.04 9.60 6.10
C ALA A 161 9.78 8.55 5.01
N THR A 162 8.54 8.45 4.53
CA THR A 162 8.15 7.55 3.44
C THR A 162 8.89 7.87 2.14
N ASP A 163 8.99 9.15 1.80
CA ASP A 163 9.65 9.62 0.59
C ASP A 163 11.17 9.37 0.65
N LEU A 164 11.82 9.70 1.79
CA LEU A 164 13.25 9.44 2.01
C LEU A 164 13.55 7.94 1.98
N HIS A 165 12.74 7.11 2.65
CA HIS A 165 12.90 5.66 2.63
C HIS A 165 12.75 5.11 1.21
N LYS A 166 11.80 5.60 0.42
CA LYS A 166 11.65 5.20 -0.99
C LYS A 166 12.91 5.50 -1.79
N VAL A 167 13.46 6.72 -1.65
CA VAL A 167 14.70 7.12 -2.35
C VAL A 167 15.88 6.26 -1.90
N ALA A 168 16.07 6.07 -0.61
CA ALA A 168 17.16 5.26 -0.06
C ALA A 168 17.09 3.79 -0.49
N LYS A 169 15.88 3.23 -0.58
CA LYS A 169 15.64 1.83 -0.96
C LYS A 169 15.68 1.60 -2.47
N GLN A 170 15.47 2.64 -3.28
CA GLN A 170 15.36 2.53 -4.73
C GLN A 170 16.57 1.84 -5.39
N PRO A 171 17.84 2.16 -5.06
CA PRO A 171 19.00 1.49 -5.65
C PRO A 171 19.05 -0.01 -5.36
N SER A 172 18.69 -0.43 -4.14
CA SER A 172 18.64 -1.86 -3.79
C SER A 172 17.51 -2.60 -4.51
N LEU A 173 16.36 -1.94 -4.73
CA LEU A 173 15.27 -2.52 -5.52
C LEU A 173 15.67 -2.66 -7.00
N ASP A 174 16.35 -1.67 -7.55
CA ASP A 174 16.80 -1.71 -8.94
C ASP A 174 17.90 -2.75 -9.15
N GLU A 175 18.81 -2.90 -8.19
CA GLU A 175 19.78 -4.01 -8.20
C GLU A 175 19.10 -5.37 -8.06
N GLY A 176 18.10 -5.50 -7.18
CA GLY A 176 17.29 -6.71 -7.06
C GLY A 176 16.61 -7.07 -8.37
N ARG A 177 15.97 -6.09 -9.04
CA ARG A 177 15.34 -6.27 -10.35
C ARG A 177 16.36 -6.69 -11.42
N ARG A 178 17.53 -6.06 -11.46
CA ARG A 178 18.61 -6.41 -12.40
C ARG A 178 19.05 -7.87 -12.23
N ILE A 179 19.17 -8.32 -10.98
CA ILE A 179 19.49 -9.72 -10.68
C ILE A 179 18.34 -10.62 -11.13
N ASP A 180 17.10 -10.30 -10.77
CA ASP A 180 15.93 -11.09 -11.13
C ASP A 180 15.79 -11.23 -12.65
N ASP A 181 15.95 -10.13 -13.40
CA ASP A 181 15.90 -10.11 -14.85
C ASP A 181 16.99 -10.98 -15.48
N LYS A 182 18.22 -10.96 -14.95
CA LYS A 182 19.31 -11.85 -15.41
C LYS A 182 18.94 -13.33 -15.32
N TRP A 183 18.10 -13.71 -14.35
CA TRP A 183 17.73 -15.11 -14.10
C TRP A 183 16.34 -15.47 -14.60
N ARG A 184 15.51 -14.50 -15.01
CA ARG A 184 14.10 -14.71 -15.38
C ARG A 184 13.95 -15.80 -16.43
N ASP A 185 14.63 -15.64 -17.56
CA ASP A 185 14.54 -16.60 -18.67
C ASP A 185 15.09 -17.98 -18.29
N LEU A 186 16.09 -18.05 -17.41
CA LEU A 186 16.65 -19.32 -16.94
C LEU A 186 15.77 -20.01 -15.89
N LYS A 187 14.95 -19.27 -15.14
CA LYS A 187 13.98 -19.81 -14.18
C LYS A 187 12.74 -20.34 -14.91
N GLU A 188 12.25 -19.60 -15.90
CA GLU A 188 10.95 -19.88 -16.54
C GLU A 188 11.11 -20.66 -17.86
N GLY A 189 12.04 -20.23 -18.72
CA GLY A 189 12.24 -20.77 -20.06
C GLY A 189 12.50 -22.28 -20.12
N PRO A 190 13.46 -22.84 -19.36
CA PRO A 190 13.71 -24.28 -19.33
C PRO A 190 12.51 -25.10 -18.84
N ALA A 191 11.80 -24.59 -17.84
CA ALA A 191 10.63 -25.27 -17.29
C ALA A 191 9.50 -25.31 -18.34
N ASP A 192 9.26 -24.21 -19.04
CA ASP A 192 8.23 -24.13 -20.07
C ASP A 192 8.60 -24.92 -21.32
N LEU A 193 9.85 -24.85 -21.78
CA LEU A 193 10.33 -25.69 -22.89
C LEU A 193 10.25 -27.19 -22.53
N SER A 194 10.58 -27.57 -21.29
CA SER A 194 10.41 -28.94 -20.82
C SER A 194 8.96 -29.40 -20.85
N LYS A 195 8.01 -28.54 -20.44
CA LYS A 195 6.57 -28.83 -20.55
C LYS A 195 6.15 -29.00 -22.01
N GLN A 196 6.61 -28.13 -22.91
CA GLN A 196 6.31 -28.21 -24.34
C GLN A 196 6.84 -29.51 -24.96
N LEU A 197 8.09 -29.90 -24.63
CA LEU A 197 8.67 -31.16 -25.09
C LEU A 197 7.88 -32.38 -24.59
N LYS A 198 7.44 -32.37 -23.33
CA LYS A 198 6.56 -33.43 -22.79
C LYS A 198 5.24 -33.48 -23.54
N ARG A 199 4.59 -32.34 -23.77
CA ARG A 199 3.34 -32.25 -24.55
C ARG A 199 3.51 -32.72 -25.99
N HIS A 200 4.68 -32.46 -26.60
CA HIS A 200 4.99 -32.95 -27.93
C HIS A 200 5.08 -34.49 -28.00
N MET A 201 5.30 -35.16 -26.85
CA MET A 201 5.28 -36.63 -26.77
C MET A 201 3.86 -37.19 -26.57
N ASP A 202 2.84 -36.37 -26.29
CA ASP A 202 1.50 -36.84 -25.95
C ASP A 202 0.90 -37.70 -27.06
N ALA A 203 0.97 -37.24 -28.32
CA ALA A 203 0.45 -37.99 -29.47
C ALA A 203 1.10 -39.38 -29.61
N TYR A 204 2.42 -39.46 -29.40
CA TYR A 204 3.14 -40.73 -29.44
C TYR A 204 2.75 -41.64 -28.27
N LEU A 205 2.68 -41.10 -27.05
CA LEU A 205 2.31 -41.87 -25.87
C LEU A 205 0.86 -42.35 -25.91
N LEU A 206 -0.06 -41.56 -26.47
CA LEU A 206 -1.45 -41.96 -26.70
C LEU A 206 -1.54 -43.12 -27.69
N GLU A 207 -0.76 -43.08 -28.78
CA GLU A 207 -0.71 -44.19 -29.74
C GLU A 207 -0.07 -45.44 -29.12
N GLN A 208 1.00 -45.30 -28.35
CA GLN A 208 1.57 -46.42 -27.60
C GLN A 208 0.57 -47.00 -26.59
N GLN A 209 -0.20 -46.16 -25.91
CA GLN A 209 -1.27 -46.61 -25.02
C GLN A 209 -2.38 -47.33 -25.79
N ARG A 210 -2.74 -46.87 -27.01
CA ARG A 210 -3.71 -47.55 -27.87
C ARG A 210 -3.23 -48.95 -28.26
N ILE A 211 -1.98 -49.08 -28.68
CA ILE A 211 -1.36 -50.36 -29.06
C ILE A 211 -1.32 -51.30 -27.85
N GLU A 212 -0.90 -50.81 -26.70
CA GLU A 212 -0.84 -51.61 -25.47
C GLU A 212 -2.25 -52.00 -24.98
N ASN A 213 -3.24 -51.12 -25.06
CA ASN A 213 -4.64 -51.46 -24.77
C ASN A 213 -5.18 -52.53 -25.72
N GLU A 214 -4.84 -52.46 -27.02
CA GLU A 214 -5.25 -53.47 -27.99
C GLU A 214 -4.59 -54.83 -27.71
N ARG A 215 -3.30 -54.82 -27.35
CA ARG A 215 -2.57 -56.02 -26.89
C ARG A 215 -3.22 -56.59 -25.63
N GLN A 216 -3.53 -55.75 -24.65
CA GLN A 216 -4.18 -56.16 -23.40
C GLN A 216 -5.54 -56.77 -23.65
N ARG A 217 -6.35 -56.18 -24.55
CA ARG A 217 -7.65 -56.75 -24.94
C ARG A 217 -7.49 -58.15 -25.51
N LYS A 218 -6.55 -58.34 -26.45
CA LYS A 218 -6.28 -59.67 -27.05
C LYS A 218 -5.74 -60.67 -26.02
N ALA A 219 -4.85 -60.23 -25.12
CA ALA A 219 -4.31 -61.06 -24.05
C ALA A 219 -5.39 -61.47 -23.04
N GLN A 220 -6.32 -60.56 -22.71
CA GLN A 220 -7.45 -60.83 -21.83
C GLN A 220 -8.43 -61.82 -22.46
N GLU A 221 -8.76 -61.68 -23.74
CA GLU A 221 -9.62 -62.62 -24.48
C GLU A 221 -8.99 -64.03 -24.51
N GLU A 222 -7.68 -64.14 -24.72
CA GLU A 222 -6.93 -65.39 -24.67
C GLU A 222 -6.88 -66.00 -23.27
N ALA A 223 -6.64 -65.19 -22.24
CA ALA A 223 -6.65 -65.61 -20.84
C ALA A 223 -8.05 -66.10 -20.43
N ASP A 224 -9.11 -65.39 -20.81
CA ASP A 224 -10.50 -65.79 -20.56
C ASP A 224 -10.86 -67.11 -21.26
N ARG A 225 -10.37 -67.32 -22.50
CA ARG A 225 -10.56 -68.60 -23.21
C ARG A 225 -9.86 -69.74 -22.48
N LYS A 226 -8.57 -69.57 -22.13
CA LYS A 226 -7.79 -70.59 -21.43
C LYS A 226 -8.33 -70.88 -20.03
N ARG A 227 -8.85 -69.87 -19.33
CA ARG A 227 -9.52 -70.04 -18.04
C ARG A 227 -10.75 -70.92 -18.17
N ARG A 228 -11.62 -70.68 -19.17
CA ARG A 228 -12.80 -71.53 -19.43
C ARG A 228 -12.40 -72.96 -19.79
N GLU A 229 -11.38 -73.15 -20.63
CA GLU A 229 -10.86 -74.47 -20.99
C GLU A 229 -10.29 -75.21 -19.76
N ALA A 230 -9.57 -74.50 -18.89
CA ALA A 230 -9.04 -75.05 -17.64
C ALA A 230 -10.16 -75.41 -16.65
N GLU A 231 -11.18 -74.56 -16.50
CA GLU A 231 -12.37 -74.82 -15.67
C GLU A 231 -13.15 -76.05 -16.18
N ASP A 232 -13.35 -76.17 -17.49
CA ASP A 232 -14.01 -77.33 -18.11
C ASP A 232 -13.21 -78.61 -17.89
N ALA A 233 -11.89 -78.56 -18.09
CA ALA A 233 -11.01 -79.70 -17.85
C ALA A 233 -10.94 -80.09 -16.37
N ALA A 234 -10.92 -79.12 -15.45
CA ALA A 234 -10.97 -79.35 -14.01
C ALA A 234 -12.29 -80.02 -13.59
N ARG A 235 -13.43 -79.56 -14.15
CA ARG A 235 -14.74 -80.20 -13.93
C ARG A 235 -14.76 -81.64 -14.46
N ALA A 236 -14.23 -81.87 -15.66
CA ALA A 236 -14.16 -83.21 -16.24
C ALA A 236 -13.21 -84.15 -15.46
N ALA A 237 -12.07 -83.63 -14.97
CA ALA A 237 -11.12 -84.38 -14.16
C ALA A 237 -11.65 -84.69 -12.76
N ALA A 238 -12.41 -83.77 -12.14
CA ALA A 238 -13.07 -84.01 -10.86
C ALA A 238 -14.14 -85.12 -10.94
N ALA A 239 -14.78 -85.26 -12.11
CA ALA A 239 -15.74 -86.33 -12.39
C ALA A 239 -15.09 -87.66 -12.82
N SER A 240 -13.76 -87.73 -12.96
CA SER A 240 -13.02 -88.89 -13.47
C SER A 240 -11.97 -89.40 -12.46
N GLU A 241 -11.88 -90.71 -12.27
CA GLU A 241 -10.76 -91.32 -11.51
C GLU A 241 -9.47 -91.47 -12.35
N ASN A 242 -9.47 -91.04 -13.61
CA ASN A 242 -8.34 -91.19 -14.52
C ASN A 242 -7.20 -90.19 -14.20
N SER A 243 -6.02 -90.72 -13.87
CA SER A 243 -4.82 -89.91 -13.59
C SER A 243 -4.37 -89.05 -14.78
N ALA A 244 -4.63 -89.50 -16.01
CA ALA A 244 -4.34 -88.72 -17.22
C ALA A 244 -5.25 -87.48 -17.35
N ALA A 245 -6.51 -87.58 -16.92
CA ALA A 245 -7.44 -86.44 -16.92
C ALA A 245 -7.03 -85.38 -15.88
N LYS A 246 -6.58 -85.82 -14.70
CA LYS A 246 -6.03 -84.93 -13.66
C LYS A 246 -4.76 -84.21 -14.15
N ALA A 247 -3.81 -84.93 -14.76
CA ALA A 247 -2.60 -84.32 -15.30
C ALA A 247 -2.86 -83.37 -16.48
N ALA A 248 -3.91 -83.60 -17.27
CA ALA A 248 -4.32 -82.69 -18.35
C ALA A 248 -4.95 -81.40 -17.79
N ALA A 249 -5.79 -81.50 -16.76
CA ALA A 249 -6.37 -80.35 -16.08
C ALA A 249 -5.30 -79.46 -15.43
N GLU A 250 -4.32 -80.05 -14.74
CA GLU A 250 -3.22 -79.31 -14.10
C GLU A 250 -2.37 -78.53 -15.13
N ARG A 251 -2.10 -79.10 -16.31
CA ARG A 251 -1.39 -78.37 -17.39
C ARG A 251 -2.20 -77.19 -17.92
N LEU A 252 -3.51 -77.37 -18.09
CA LEU A 252 -4.39 -76.31 -18.59
C LEU A 252 -4.54 -75.18 -17.57
N GLU A 253 -4.60 -75.50 -16.28
CA GLU A 253 -4.57 -74.54 -15.18
C GLU A 253 -3.27 -73.71 -15.20
N GLN A 254 -2.12 -74.36 -15.42
CA GLN A 254 -0.83 -73.67 -15.49
C GLN A 254 -0.73 -72.76 -16.71
N LEU A 255 -1.24 -73.21 -17.87
CA LEU A 255 -1.34 -72.39 -19.09
C LEU A 255 -2.30 -71.21 -18.94
N ALA A 256 -3.38 -71.36 -18.18
CA ALA A 256 -4.28 -70.27 -17.83
C ALA A 256 -3.59 -69.25 -16.91
N ALA A 257 -2.86 -69.71 -15.89
CA ALA A 257 -2.11 -68.86 -14.98
C ALA A 257 -0.94 -68.11 -15.67
N ASP A 258 -0.27 -68.72 -16.64
CA ASP A 258 0.72 -68.05 -17.49
C ASP A 258 0.07 -66.97 -18.36
N ALA A 259 -1.09 -67.28 -18.97
CA ALA A 259 -1.81 -66.33 -19.81
C ALA A 259 -2.37 -65.13 -19.02
N GLU A 260 -2.85 -65.35 -17.79
CA GLU A 260 -3.26 -64.28 -16.89
C GLU A 260 -2.09 -63.38 -16.47
N ARG A 261 -0.91 -63.95 -16.24
CA ARG A 261 0.32 -63.16 -16.00
C ARG A 261 0.71 -62.31 -17.20
N ASP A 262 0.58 -62.84 -18.41
CA ASP A 262 0.86 -62.11 -19.64
C ASP A 262 -0.16 -61.00 -19.92
N ALA A 263 -1.40 -61.14 -19.44
CA ALA A 263 -2.47 -60.15 -19.57
C ALA A 263 -2.37 -58.97 -18.58
N GLN A 264 -1.44 -59.01 -17.61
CA GLN A 264 -1.29 -57.95 -16.62
C GLN A 264 -0.99 -56.58 -17.26
N VAL A 265 -1.67 -55.54 -16.76
CA VAL A 265 -1.59 -54.17 -17.26
C VAL A 265 -0.17 -53.62 -17.15
N ARG A 266 0.35 -53.10 -18.26
CA ARG A 266 1.60 -52.34 -18.32
C ARG A 266 1.30 -50.94 -18.81
N ASN A 267 1.87 -49.94 -18.13
CA ASN A 267 1.76 -48.55 -18.58
C ASN A 267 2.65 -48.32 -19.80
N ALA A 268 2.09 -47.75 -20.86
CA ALA A 268 2.87 -47.27 -21.99
C ALA A 268 3.81 -46.15 -21.51
N ALA A 269 5.07 -46.20 -21.95
CA ALA A 269 6.07 -45.23 -21.56
C ALA A 269 7.14 -45.08 -22.64
N ALA A 270 7.79 -43.93 -22.66
CA ALA A 270 8.86 -43.60 -23.60
C ALA A 270 10.10 -43.08 -22.87
N GLY A 271 11.26 -43.14 -23.54
CA GLY A 271 12.51 -42.57 -23.04
C GLY A 271 13.50 -43.60 -22.48
N ARG A 272 14.73 -43.14 -22.24
CA ARG A 272 15.86 -43.92 -21.72
C ARG A 272 15.84 -44.03 -20.19
N THR A 273 16.65 -44.92 -19.65
CA THR A 273 16.91 -45.03 -18.20
C THR A 273 17.25 -43.66 -17.61
N GLY A 274 16.52 -43.26 -16.57
CA GLY A 274 16.65 -41.95 -15.90
C GLY A 274 15.80 -40.81 -16.50
N ALA A 275 15.16 -41.00 -17.66
CA ALA A 275 14.33 -39.99 -18.33
C ALA A 275 13.01 -40.56 -18.88
N ARG A 276 12.48 -41.61 -18.23
CA ARG A 276 11.26 -42.28 -18.66
C ARG A 276 10.04 -41.38 -18.40
N VAL A 277 9.22 -41.17 -19.41
CA VAL A 277 7.98 -40.40 -19.35
C VAL A 277 6.81 -41.33 -19.66
N ALA A 278 5.74 -41.22 -18.87
CA ALA A 278 4.49 -41.93 -19.06
C ALA A 278 3.32 -40.95 -18.90
N LEU A 279 2.16 -41.29 -19.47
CA LEU A 279 0.93 -40.52 -19.26
C LEU A 279 0.55 -40.52 -17.78
N ARG A 280 0.08 -39.37 -17.27
CA ARG A 280 -0.39 -39.23 -15.90
C ARG A 280 -1.78 -38.61 -15.90
N THR A 281 -2.68 -39.19 -15.11
CA THR A 281 -4.03 -38.66 -14.93
C THR A 281 -3.99 -37.50 -13.94
N PHE A 282 -4.38 -36.31 -14.39
CA PHE A 282 -4.64 -35.15 -13.55
C PHE A 282 -6.16 -35.01 -13.39
N VAL A 283 -6.64 -35.02 -12.15
CA VAL A 283 -8.05 -34.78 -11.84
C VAL A 283 -8.21 -33.30 -11.53
N PHE A 284 -9.03 -32.61 -12.31
CA PHE A 284 -9.40 -31.21 -12.08
C PHE A 284 -10.91 -31.06 -12.11
N ALA A 285 -11.42 -30.06 -11.39
CA ALA A 285 -12.84 -29.73 -11.39
C ALA A 285 -13.14 -28.74 -12.51
N GLU A 286 -14.16 -29.05 -13.31
CA GLU A 286 -14.76 -28.11 -14.25
C GLU A 286 -16.02 -27.52 -13.61
N ILE A 287 -16.11 -26.19 -13.56
CA ILE A 287 -17.29 -25.51 -13.01
C ILE A 287 -18.36 -25.44 -14.10
N THR A 288 -19.37 -26.29 -14.00
CA THR A 288 -20.48 -26.35 -14.95
C THR A 288 -21.61 -25.37 -14.61
N ASP A 289 -21.79 -25.08 -13.33
CA ASP A 289 -22.82 -24.18 -12.81
C ASP A 289 -22.25 -23.42 -11.60
N PHE A 290 -21.89 -22.16 -11.82
CA PHE A 290 -21.22 -21.33 -10.82
C PHE A 290 -22.12 -21.04 -9.62
N ASP A 291 -23.41 -20.75 -9.85
CA ASP A 291 -24.34 -20.38 -8.79
C ASP A 291 -24.59 -21.56 -7.85
N LYS A 292 -24.77 -22.78 -8.39
CA LYS A 292 -24.89 -23.98 -7.56
C LYS A 292 -23.64 -24.27 -6.76
N LEU A 293 -22.46 -24.12 -7.37
CA LEU A 293 -21.19 -24.34 -6.68
C LEU A 293 -20.98 -23.34 -5.55
N LEU A 294 -21.24 -22.05 -5.81
CA LEU A 294 -21.14 -21.00 -4.80
C LEU A 294 -22.10 -21.24 -3.63
N MET A 295 -23.34 -21.65 -3.91
CA MET A 295 -24.32 -21.99 -2.89
C MET A 295 -23.91 -23.20 -2.05
N ALA A 296 -23.21 -24.18 -2.63
CA ALA A 296 -22.65 -25.31 -1.91
C ALA A 296 -21.42 -24.93 -1.06
N LEU A 297 -20.66 -23.90 -1.45
CA LEU A 297 -19.45 -23.45 -0.78
C LEU A 297 -19.65 -22.30 0.22
N LYS A 298 -20.84 -21.68 0.26
CA LYS A 298 -21.13 -20.47 1.07
C LYS A 298 -20.79 -20.58 2.56
N ASP A 299 -20.79 -21.80 3.12
CA ASP A 299 -20.55 -22.04 4.54
C ASP A 299 -19.07 -22.26 4.88
N ARG A 300 -18.18 -22.30 3.89
CA ARG A 300 -16.72 -22.35 4.11
C ARG A 300 -16.21 -21.01 4.64
N SER A 301 -15.30 -21.06 5.62
CA SER A 301 -14.71 -19.86 6.24
C SER A 301 -14.04 -18.94 5.21
N GLU A 302 -13.28 -19.52 4.27
CA GLU A 302 -12.57 -18.79 3.22
C GLU A 302 -13.52 -17.94 2.34
N ILE A 303 -14.71 -18.46 2.02
CA ILE A 303 -15.71 -17.74 1.24
C ILE A 303 -16.32 -16.61 2.07
N ARG A 304 -16.62 -16.87 3.35
CA ARG A 304 -17.17 -15.86 4.26
C ARG A 304 -16.21 -14.68 4.47
N GLU A 305 -14.94 -14.96 4.70
CA GLU A 305 -13.88 -13.95 4.85
C GLU A 305 -13.69 -13.11 3.58
N LEU A 306 -13.74 -13.76 2.41
CA LEU A 306 -13.66 -13.08 1.13
C LEU A 306 -14.87 -12.17 0.91
N VAL A 307 -16.08 -12.67 1.17
CA VAL A 307 -17.33 -11.90 1.06
C VAL A 307 -17.31 -10.69 2.00
N GLU A 308 -16.88 -10.86 3.25
CA GLU A 308 -16.73 -9.76 4.22
C GLU A 308 -15.72 -8.70 3.74
N THR A 309 -14.59 -9.14 3.20
CA THR A 309 -13.57 -8.22 2.64
C THR A 309 -14.13 -7.41 1.46
N LEU A 310 -14.89 -8.06 0.58
CA LEU A 310 -15.53 -7.40 -0.56
C LEU A 310 -16.65 -6.46 -0.12
N ALA A 311 -17.45 -6.84 0.88
CA ALA A 311 -18.50 -5.99 1.45
C ALA A 311 -17.91 -4.72 2.09
N ASN A 312 -16.84 -4.85 2.88
CA ASN A 312 -16.15 -3.71 3.47
C ASN A 312 -15.52 -2.77 2.42
N ARG A 313 -15.04 -3.33 1.31
CA ARG A 313 -14.55 -2.53 0.18
C ARG A 313 -15.68 -1.76 -0.50
N ALA A 314 -16.82 -2.40 -0.74
CA ALA A 314 -18.01 -1.76 -1.30
C ALA A 314 -18.54 -0.66 -0.37
N ALA A 315 -18.58 -0.91 0.95
CA ALA A 315 -18.98 0.07 1.95
C ALA A 315 -18.08 1.32 1.94
N ARG A 316 -16.75 1.15 1.85
CA ARG A 316 -15.80 2.28 1.72
C ARG A 316 -15.98 3.07 0.43
N ALA A 317 -16.45 2.42 -0.64
CA ALA A 317 -16.76 3.06 -1.91
C ALA A 317 -18.18 3.68 -1.96
N GLY A 318 -18.99 3.50 -0.92
CA GLY A 318 -20.38 3.97 -0.89
C GLY A 318 -21.33 3.20 -1.81
N VAL A 319 -20.95 1.98 -2.25
CA VAL A 319 -21.77 1.14 -3.14
C VAL A 319 -22.53 0.12 -2.30
N PRO A 320 -23.87 0.25 -2.13
CA PRO A 320 -24.65 -0.75 -1.41
C PRO A 320 -24.83 -2.00 -2.29
N LEU A 321 -24.51 -3.17 -1.74
CA LEU A 321 -24.82 -4.47 -2.34
C LEU A 321 -26.03 -5.08 -1.64
N ALA A 322 -26.74 -5.99 -2.33
CA ALA A 322 -27.88 -6.68 -1.73
C ALA A 322 -27.42 -7.52 -0.52
N GLY A 323 -28.12 -7.39 0.62
CA GLY A 323 -27.81 -8.11 1.85
C GLY A 323 -26.74 -7.49 2.75
N MET A 324 -26.27 -6.27 2.47
CA MET A 324 -25.41 -5.48 3.36
C MET A 324 -26.02 -4.12 3.72
N GLU A 325 -25.67 -3.61 4.90
CA GLU A 325 -25.96 -2.25 5.34
C GLU A 325 -24.65 -1.49 5.53
N ILE A 326 -24.56 -0.25 5.03
CA ILE A 326 -23.41 0.62 5.28
C ILE A 326 -23.65 1.38 6.59
N ARG A 327 -22.75 1.21 7.57
CA ARG A 327 -22.74 1.96 8.82
C ARG A 327 -21.49 2.83 8.87
N SER A 328 -21.63 4.09 9.29
CA SER A 328 -20.53 5.03 9.45
C SER A 328 -20.39 5.46 10.91
N GLU A 329 -19.15 5.54 11.38
CA GLU A 329 -18.80 6.09 12.69
C GLU A 329 -17.76 7.19 12.44
N GLN A 330 -18.01 8.40 12.94
CA GLN A 330 -17.05 9.49 12.86
C GLN A 330 -16.07 9.39 14.01
N ARG A 331 -14.83 9.02 13.69
CA ARG A 331 -13.69 9.09 14.60
C ARG A 331 -12.68 10.07 14.02
N ALA A 332 -11.89 10.72 14.88
CA ALA A 332 -10.75 11.50 14.42
C ALA A 332 -9.83 10.57 13.59
N ALA A 333 -9.46 11.03 12.39
CA ALA A 333 -8.67 10.26 11.43
C ALA A 333 -7.18 10.22 11.78
#